data_AF-A0A354XU50-F1
#
_entry.id   AF-A0A354XU50-F1
#
_cell.length_a   1.000
_cell.length_b   1.000
_cell.length_c   1.000
_cell.angle_alpha   90.00
_cell.angle_beta   90.00
_cell.angle_gamma   90.00
#
_symmetry.space_group_name_H-M   'P 1'
#
loop_
_entity.id
_entity.type
_entity.pdbx_description
1 polymer ?
#
loop_
_entity_poly.entity_id
_entity_poly.type
_entity_poly.pdbx_seq_one_letter_code
_entity_poly.pdbx_strand_id
1 'polypeptide(L)'
;DKGKSIIGWDEILEGELAPNATVMSWRGMEGGIQAAQMGHDVIMTPTTYCYFDYYQTQNTDEEPLAIGGYVPIEKVYSFEPAPDILTEGQKARILGLQANLWTEYIETPDYVEYMIMPRIAALSEVQWVKPEKKNYEAFLTRLPGLLNLYGKLGYNYATHVFDVQAKMIPNFETNSLDVELSTIDNAPVYYTLDGTVPTVSSTK
;
A
#
# COMPACT_ATOMS: atom_id res chain seq x y z
N ASP A 1 19.67 7.68 31.29
CA ASP A 1 20.38 6.72 32.15
C ASP A 1 20.98 5.51 31.43
N LYS A 2 20.33 4.90 30.43
CA LYS A 2 20.89 3.74 29.68
C LYS A 2 21.26 3.99 28.21
N GLY A 3 21.25 5.24 27.75
CA GLY A 3 21.50 5.56 26.34
C GLY A 3 20.50 4.94 25.36
N LYS A 4 19.23 4.83 25.79
CA LYS A 4 18.13 4.31 24.99
C LYS A 4 17.13 5.43 24.70
N SER A 5 16.58 5.41 23.50
CA SER A 5 15.44 6.25 23.10
C SER A 5 14.18 5.40 23.06
N ILE A 6 13.03 6.02 23.34
CA ILE A 6 11.73 5.34 23.33
C ILE A 6 10.99 5.65 22.03
N ILE A 7 10.26 4.66 21.54
CA ILE A 7 9.24 4.82 20.50
C ILE A 7 7.92 4.37 21.12
N GLY A 8 6.86 5.13 20.93
CA GLY A 8 5.51 4.74 21.34
C GLY A 8 4.47 5.13 20.31
N TRP A 9 3.36 4.40 20.30
CA TRP A 9 2.21 4.70 19.46
C TRP A 9 1.63 6.09 19.76
N ASP A 10 0.97 6.72 18.80
CA ASP A 10 0.48 8.10 18.89
C ASP A 10 -0.43 8.41 20.10
N GLU A 11 -1.00 7.40 20.77
CA GLU A 11 -1.71 7.54 22.05
C GLU A 11 -0.85 8.19 23.14
N ILE A 12 0.49 8.10 23.07
CA ILE A 12 1.36 8.76 24.04
C ILE A 12 1.25 10.30 23.99
N LEU A 13 0.60 10.86 22.96
CA LEU A 13 0.25 12.28 22.87
C LEU A 13 -0.90 12.68 23.81
N GLU A 14 -1.70 11.73 24.30
CA GLU A 14 -2.84 12.00 25.19
C GLU A 14 -2.41 12.36 26.63
N GLY A 15 -1.12 12.20 26.95
CA GLY A 15 -0.51 12.56 28.24
C GLY A 15 0.68 13.51 28.12
N GLU A 16 1.47 13.63 29.18
CA GLU A 16 2.75 14.36 29.12
C GLU A 16 3.77 13.54 28.34
N LEU A 17 4.06 14.00 27.12
CA LEU A 17 5.02 13.35 26.25
C LEU A 17 6.45 13.58 26.77
N ALA A 18 7.22 12.50 26.93
CA ALA A 18 8.62 12.62 27.33
C ALA A 18 9.39 13.45 26.27
N PRO A 19 10.25 14.41 26.66
CA PRO A 19 10.88 15.36 25.72
C PRO A 19 11.70 14.71 24.58
N ASN A 20 12.10 13.45 24.76
CA ASN A 20 12.91 12.67 23.84
C ASN A 20 12.16 11.46 23.25
N ALA A 21 10.82 11.43 23.34
CA ALA A 21 10.01 10.39 22.74
C ALA A 21 9.94 10.54 21.22
N THR A 22 10.06 9.42 20.52
CA THR A 22 9.69 9.28 19.10
C THR A 22 8.26 8.74 19.03
N VAL A 23 7.43 9.33 18.18
CA VAL A 23 6.03 8.96 18.02
C VAL A 23 5.84 8.08 16.78
N MET A 24 5.10 6.98 16.91
CA MET A 24 4.70 6.11 15.81
C MET A 24 3.21 6.32 15.50
N SER A 25 2.89 6.98 14.39
CA SER A 25 1.52 7.37 14.03
C SER A 25 0.80 6.24 13.31
N TRP A 26 -0.29 5.72 13.87
CA TRP A 26 -1.01 4.58 13.30
C TRP A 26 -2.50 4.85 13.07
N ARG A 27 -3.14 5.70 13.89
CA ARG A 27 -4.57 6.06 13.76
C ARG A 27 -4.85 7.05 12.62
N GLY A 28 -3.93 7.16 11.67
CA GLY A 28 -3.90 8.18 10.63
C GLY A 28 -2.56 8.92 10.61
N MET A 29 -2.56 10.06 9.94
CA MET A 29 -1.38 10.94 9.83
C MET A 29 -1.36 12.05 10.88
N GLU A 30 -2.51 12.30 11.50
CA GLU A 30 -2.78 13.45 12.37
C GLU A 30 -1.87 13.45 13.60
N GLY A 31 -1.73 12.30 14.27
CA GLY A 31 -0.85 12.15 15.43
C GLY A 31 0.62 12.42 15.09
N GLY A 32 1.10 11.89 13.97
CA GLY A 32 2.44 12.15 13.47
C GLY A 32 2.68 13.62 13.06
N ILE A 33 1.70 14.25 12.40
CA ILE A 33 1.76 15.68 12.05
C ILE A 33 1.85 16.53 13.33
N GLN A 34 1.01 16.25 14.33
CA GLN A 34 1.02 16.95 15.61
C GLN A 34 2.35 16.77 16.35
N ALA A 35 2.86 15.54 16.43
CA ALA A 35 4.14 15.24 17.07
C ALA A 35 5.31 15.98 16.40
N ALA A 36 5.35 16.00 15.06
CA ALA A 36 6.37 16.73 14.31
C ALA A 36 6.27 18.26 14.55
N GLN A 37 5.06 18.81 14.62
CA GLN A 37 4.83 20.23 14.95
C GLN A 37 5.29 20.59 16.37
N MET A 38 5.19 19.63 17.30
CA MET A 38 5.72 19.75 18.67
C MET A 38 7.24 19.51 18.76
N GLY A 39 7.89 19.15 17.66
CA GLY A 39 9.34 18.95 17.58
C GLY A 39 9.82 17.55 17.96
N HIS A 40 8.91 16.58 18.09
CA HIS A 40 9.24 15.17 18.31
C HIS A 40 9.55 14.48 17.00
N ASP A 41 10.45 13.49 17.07
CA ASP A 41 10.73 12.62 15.93
C ASP A 41 9.55 11.67 15.69
N VAL A 42 9.31 11.30 14.43
CA VAL A 42 8.11 10.55 14.02
C VAL A 42 8.45 9.40 13.09
N ILE A 43 7.77 8.27 13.26
CA ILE A 43 7.70 7.17 12.32
C ILE A 43 6.25 7.04 11.86
N MET A 44 6.01 7.15 10.54
CA MET A 44 4.66 7.06 10.00
C MET A 44 4.28 5.60 9.73
N THR A 45 3.18 5.14 10.32
CA THR A 45 2.61 3.80 10.13
C THR A 45 1.08 3.82 9.97
N PRO A 46 0.48 4.80 9.26
CA PRO A 46 -0.97 4.99 9.25
C PRO A 46 -1.72 3.77 8.70
N THR A 47 -2.79 3.35 9.37
CA THR A 47 -3.70 2.27 8.92
C THR A 47 -4.22 2.43 7.50
N THR A 48 -4.33 3.66 7.01
CA THR A 48 -4.75 3.98 5.64
C THR A 48 -3.79 3.46 4.57
N TYR A 49 -2.51 3.29 4.89
CA TYR A 49 -1.45 2.97 3.91
C TYR A 49 -0.54 1.80 4.31
N CYS A 50 -0.35 1.59 5.61
CA CYS A 50 0.76 0.80 6.15
C CYS A 50 0.31 -0.41 7.00
N TYR A 51 -0.97 -0.77 6.98
CA TYR A 51 -1.48 -1.95 7.69
C TYR A 51 -1.67 -3.09 6.70
N PHE A 52 -0.71 -4.01 6.67
CA PHE A 52 -0.66 -5.12 5.71
C PHE A 52 -1.45 -6.34 6.18
N ASP A 53 -2.04 -6.30 7.36
CA ASP A 53 -3.06 -7.24 7.82
C ASP A 53 -4.45 -6.96 7.20
N TYR A 54 -4.60 -5.85 6.46
CA TYR A 54 -5.83 -5.52 5.74
C TYR A 54 -5.88 -6.15 4.35
N TYR A 55 -7.09 -6.37 3.83
CA TYR A 55 -7.30 -6.85 2.46
C TYR A 55 -6.62 -5.95 1.43
N GLN A 56 -6.20 -6.57 0.32
CA GLN A 56 -5.49 -5.93 -0.77
C GLN A 56 -6.30 -5.90 -2.09
N THR A 57 -7.49 -6.50 -2.09
CA THR A 57 -8.49 -6.47 -3.16
C THR A 57 -9.86 -6.12 -2.58
N GLN A 58 -10.78 -5.63 -3.42
CA GLN A 58 -12.18 -5.45 -3.04
C GLN A 58 -12.99 -6.74 -3.15
N ASN A 59 -12.53 -7.70 -3.95
CA ASN A 59 -13.16 -9.02 -4.05
C ASN A 59 -12.68 -9.91 -2.89
N THR A 60 -13.26 -9.72 -1.71
CA THR A 60 -12.86 -10.44 -0.50
C THR A 60 -13.44 -11.85 -0.38
N ASP A 61 -14.43 -12.20 -1.21
CA ASP A 61 -15.12 -13.49 -1.13
C ASP A 61 -14.20 -14.67 -1.49
N GLU A 62 -13.15 -14.40 -2.29
CA GLU A 62 -12.14 -15.37 -2.71
C GLU A 62 -10.83 -15.24 -1.91
N GLU A 63 -10.75 -14.30 -0.97
CA GLU A 63 -9.55 -14.04 -0.17
C GLU A 63 -9.51 -14.93 1.10
N PRO A 64 -8.31 -15.29 1.57
CA PRO A 64 -8.16 -15.78 2.94
C PRO A 64 -8.66 -14.75 3.96
N LEU A 65 -9.21 -15.22 5.08
CA LEU A 65 -9.79 -14.36 6.11
C LEU A 65 -8.76 -13.35 6.65
N ALA A 66 -9.05 -12.07 6.48
CA ALA A 66 -8.31 -10.96 7.08
C ALA A 66 -9.23 -10.11 7.98
N ILE A 67 -8.64 -9.22 8.79
CA ILE A 67 -9.38 -8.40 9.77
C ILE A 67 -10.37 -7.41 9.13
N GLY A 68 -10.20 -7.08 7.84
CA GLY A 68 -10.99 -6.09 7.12
C GLY A 68 -10.12 -5.12 6.32
N GLY A 69 -10.62 -3.89 6.13
CA GLY A 69 -9.88 -2.82 5.47
C GLY A 69 -9.66 -3.01 3.96
N TYR A 70 -9.01 -2.03 3.34
CA TYR A 70 -8.63 -2.08 1.92
C TYR A 70 -7.38 -1.23 1.68
N VAL A 71 -6.25 -1.90 1.49
CA VAL A 71 -4.92 -1.31 1.25
C VAL A 71 -4.28 -2.04 0.07
N PRO A 72 -4.70 -1.74 -1.18
CA PRO A 72 -4.07 -2.27 -2.38
C PRO A 72 -2.68 -1.65 -2.59
N ILE A 73 -1.87 -2.29 -3.44
CA ILE A 73 -0.51 -1.83 -3.73
C ILE A 73 -0.43 -0.38 -4.25
N GLU A 74 -1.40 0.05 -5.05
CA GLU A 74 -1.49 1.44 -5.54
C GLU A 74 -1.58 2.44 -4.39
N LYS A 75 -2.42 2.13 -3.39
CA LYS A 75 -2.62 2.96 -2.22
C LYS A 75 -1.34 3.05 -1.38
N VAL A 76 -0.64 1.94 -1.20
CA VAL A 76 0.67 1.93 -0.53
C VAL A 76 1.65 2.84 -1.27
N TYR A 77 1.74 2.70 -2.59
CA TYR A 77 2.65 3.48 -3.42
C TYR A 77 2.33 4.99 -3.41
N SER A 78 1.05 5.36 -3.35
CA SER A 78 0.61 6.76 -3.33
C SER A 78 0.94 7.48 -2.02
N PHE A 79 1.44 6.78 -1.00
CA PHE A 79 1.70 7.37 0.30
C PHE A 79 2.78 8.47 0.25
N GLU A 80 2.45 9.64 0.80
CA GLU A 80 3.37 10.76 1.05
C GLU A 80 3.57 10.91 2.58
N PRO A 81 4.70 10.43 3.14
CA PRO A 81 4.92 10.41 4.58
C PRO A 81 5.21 11.80 5.19
N ALA A 82 5.61 12.79 4.38
CA ALA A 82 5.98 14.13 4.83
C ALA A 82 5.11 15.21 4.14
N PRO A 83 3.82 15.32 4.49
CA PRO A 83 2.86 16.17 3.77
C PRO A 83 3.20 17.66 3.87
N ASP A 84 2.76 18.43 2.88
CA ASP A 84 3.08 19.87 2.72
C ASP A 84 2.51 20.80 3.80
N ILE A 85 1.63 20.28 4.65
CA ILE A 85 1.20 21.01 5.86
C ILE A 85 2.35 21.21 6.86
N LEU A 86 3.42 20.41 6.77
CA LEU A 86 4.61 20.53 7.58
C LEU A 86 5.62 21.48 6.94
N THR A 87 6.22 22.36 7.73
CA THR A 87 7.41 23.15 7.32
C THR A 87 8.62 22.24 7.12
N GLU A 88 9.65 22.68 6.40
CA GLU A 88 10.88 21.89 6.18
C GLU A 88 11.54 21.41 7.49
N GLY A 89 11.56 22.25 8.53
CA GLY A 89 12.08 21.87 9.85
C GLY A 89 11.23 20.80 10.56
N GLN A 90 9.93 20.76 10.31
CA GLN A 90 9.03 19.73 10.82
C GLN A 90 9.07 18.46 9.95
N LYS A 91 9.20 18.58 8.63
CA LYS A 91 9.44 17.44 7.73
C LYS A 91 10.72 16.69 8.12
N ALA A 92 11.76 17.40 8.54
CA ALA A 92 13.00 16.80 9.07
C ALA A 92 12.82 15.96 10.34
N ARG A 93 11.67 16.05 11.03
CA ARG A 93 11.31 15.19 12.17
C ARG A 93 10.69 13.87 11.75
N ILE A 94 10.24 13.73 10.50
CA ILE A 94 9.76 12.46 9.98
C ILE A 94 10.98 11.60 9.67
N LEU A 95 11.31 10.67 10.56
CA LEU A 95 12.48 9.79 10.42
C LEU A 95 12.28 8.73 9.34
N GLY A 96 11.02 8.38 9.06
CA GLY A 96 10.67 7.41 8.04
C GLY A 96 9.26 6.86 8.22
N LEU A 97 9.02 5.74 7.55
CA LEU A 97 7.75 5.01 7.61
C LEU A 97 7.99 3.50 7.74
N GLN A 98 6.98 2.80 8.23
CA GLN A 98 6.99 1.35 8.41
C GLN A 98 5.60 0.78 8.11
N ALA A 99 5.56 -0.41 7.51
CA ALA A 99 4.33 -1.20 7.46
C ALA A 99 4.27 -2.17 8.65
N ASN A 100 3.08 -2.31 9.20
CA ASN A 100 2.77 -3.24 10.28
C ASN A 100 2.06 -4.45 9.70
N LEU A 101 2.32 -5.62 10.29
CA LEU A 101 1.58 -6.84 10.05
C LEU A 101 1.13 -7.39 11.39
N TRP A 102 -0.14 -7.24 11.70
CA TRP A 102 -0.78 -7.91 12.82
C TRP A 102 -1.27 -9.29 12.39
N THR A 103 -1.22 -10.28 13.29
CA THR A 103 -1.35 -11.70 12.92
C THR A 103 -2.55 -12.38 13.56
N GLU A 104 -3.61 -11.64 13.91
CA GLU A 104 -4.82 -12.20 14.52
C GLU A 104 -5.48 -13.26 13.65
N TYR A 105 -5.46 -13.06 12.32
CA TYR A 105 -6.03 -13.98 11.33
C TYR A 105 -4.96 -14.63 10.44
N ILE A 106 -3.68 -14.35 10.68
CA ILE A 106 -2.57 -14.80 9.84
C ILE A 106 -1.83 -15.94 10.54
N GLU A 107 -2.29 -17.17 10.30
CA GLU A 107 -1.86 -18.35 11.06
C GLU A 107 -0.57 -19.00 10.55
N THR A 108 -0.13 -18.71 9.32
CA THR A 108 1.00 -19.40 8.67
C THR A 108 2.02 -18.43 8.08
N PRO A 109 3.31 -18.83 8.00
CA PRO A 109 4.33 -18.06 7.30
C PRO A 109 3.98 -17.77 5.82
N ASP A 110 3.39 -18.74 5.12
CA ASP A 110 2.96 -18.55 3.73
C ASP A 110 1.89 -17.46 3.60
N TYR A 111 1.02 -17.32 4.61
CA TYR A 111 0.02 -16.25 4.63
C TYR A 111 0.64 -14.90 5.01
N VAL A 112 1.66 -14.88 5.88
CA VAL A 112 2.49 -13.68 6.13
C VAL A 112 3.10 -13.17 4.82
N GLU A 113 3.69 -14.06 4.02
CA GLU A 113 4.28 -13.71 2.73
C GLU A 113 3.23 -13.16 1.76
N TYR A 114 2.06 -13.82 1.65
CA TYR A 114 0.94 -13.36 0.83
C TYR A 114 0.42 -11.97 1.21
N MET A 115 0.34 -11.67 2.51
CA MET A 115 -0.14 -10.38 3.00
C MET A 115 0.90 -9.27 2.80
N ILE A 116 2.18 -9.58 2.92
CA ILE A 116 3.26 -8.59 2.77
C ILE A 116 3.59 -8.32 1.29
N MET A 117 3.68 -9.38 0.48
CA MET A 117 4.16 -9.31 -0.90
C MET A 117 2.98 -9.31 -1.88
N PRO A 118 2.93 -8.39 -2.86
CA PRO A 118 4.01 -7.50 -3.29
C PRO A 118 3.99 -6.07 -2.70
N ARG A 119 3.07 -5.75 -1.78
CA ARG A 119 2.92 -4.41 -1.20
C ARG A 119 4.21 -3.86 -0.58
N ILE A 120 5.06 -4.73 -0.02
CA ILE A 120 6.38 -4.33 0.51
C ILE A 120 7.31 -3.72 -0.55
N ALA A 121 7.16 -4.09 -1.83
CA ALA A 121 7.94 -3.49 -2.91
C ALA A 121 7.54 -2.02 -3.13
N ALA A 122 6.24 -1.73 -3.10
CA ALA A 122 5.73 -0.35 -3.17
C ALA A 122 6.18 0.46 -1.96
N LEU A 123 6.07 -0.10 -0.75
CA LEU A 123 6.53 0.56 0.48
C LEU A 123 8.03 0.89 0.43
N SER A 124 8.85 -0.05 -0.06
CA SER A 124 10.29 0.12 -0.21
C SER A 124 10.63 1.28 -1.16
N GLU A 125 9.84 1.47 -2.23
CA GLU A 125 10.00 2.60 -3.13
C GLU A 125 9.63 3.92 -2.44
N VAL A 126 8.55 3.95 -1.66
CA VAL A 126 8.18 5.13 -0.85
C VAL A 126 9.25 5.47 0.20
N GLN A 127 9.89 4.47 0.79
CA GLN A 127 10.96 4.65 1.77
C GLN A 127 12.25 5.20 1.17
N TRP A 128 12.57 4.85 -0.08
CA TRP A 128 13.90 5.05 -0.64
C TRP A 128 13.98 6.08 -1.76
N VAL A 129 12.96 6.15 -2.61
CA VAL A 129 12.97 7.02 -3.80
C VAL A 129 12.51 8.42 -3.41
N LYS A 130 13.22 9.43 -3.94
CA LYS A 130 12.83 10.82 -3.74
C LYS A 130 11.43 11.10 -4.33
N PRO A 131 10.56 11.89 -3.68
CA PRO A 131 9.20 12.14 -4.12
C PRO A 131 9.09 12.54 -5.60
N GLU A 132 9.97 13.43 -6.08
CA GLU A 132 9.97 13.92 -7.46
C GLU A 132 10.32 12.86 -8.52
N LYS A 133 10.79 11.68 -8.10
CA LYS A 133 11.11 10.54 -8.97
C LYS A 133 10.08 9.42 -8.92
N LYS A 134 9.11 9.48 -8.00
CA LYS A 134 8.06 8.46 -7.90
C LYS A 134 7.18 8.53 -9.15
N ASN A 135 7.02 7.38 -9.81
CA ASN A 135 6.09 7.20 -10.92
C ASN A 135 5.49 5.79 -10.87
N TYR A 136 4.18 5.69 -10.63
CA TYR A 136 3.51 4.41 -10.40
C TYR A 136 3.51 3.51 -11.65
N GLU A 137 3.25 4.07 -12.82
CA GLU A 137 3.33 3.34 -14.09
C GLU A 137 4.72 2.75 -14.31
N ALA A 138 5.76 3.55 -14.06
CA ALA A 138 7.14 3.08 -14.15
C ALA A 138 7.44 2.00 -13.11
N PHE A 139 6.89 2.08 -11.89
CA PHE A 139 7.00 1.04 -10.87
C PHE A 139 6.37 -0.28 -11.35
N LEU A 140 5.16 -0.22 -11.91
CA LEU A 140 4.44 -1.38 -12.43
C LEU A 140 5.22 -2.09 -13.56
N THR A 141 5.91 -1.35 -14.43
CA THR A 141 6.76 -1.99 -15.47
C THR A 141 7.96 -2.76 -14.89
N ARG A 142 8.46 -2.40 -13.70
CA ARG A 142 9.60 -3.07 -13.05
C ARG A 142 9.16 -4.22 -12.14
N LEU A 143 7.94 -4.15 -11.62
CA LEU A 143 7.43 -5.10 -10.63
C LEU A 143 7.48 -6.57 -11.10
N PRO A 144 7.09 -6.94 -12.34
CA PRO A 144 7.19 -8.33 -12.82
C PRO A 144 8.59 -8.93 -12.71
N GLY A 145 9.63 -8.12 -12.89
CA GLY A 145 11.03 -8.57 -12.72
C GLY A 145 11.35 -8.99 -11.28
N LEU A 146 10.80 -8.27 -10.31
CA LEU A 146 10.91 -8.60 -8.88
C LEU A 146 10.06 -9.82 -8.51
N LEU A 147 8.85 -9.94 -9.05
CA LEU A 147 7.98 -11.09 -8.82
C LEU A 147 8.57 -12.40 -9.38
N ASN A 148 9.27 -12.32 -10.53
CA ASN A 148 10.05 -13.45 -11.04
C ASN A 148 11.17 -13.87 -10.08
N LEU A 149 11.79 -12.93 -9.37
CA LEU A 149 12.76 -13.26 -8.33
C LEU A 149 12.08 -13.94 -7.13
N TYR A 150 10.92 -13.45 -6.69
CA TYR A 150 10.14 -14.08 -5.62
C TYR A 150 9.80 -15.53 -5.98
N GLY A 151 9.29 -15.78 -7.19
CA GLY A 151 9.00 -17.13 -7.68
C GLY A 151 10.24 -18.05 -7.73
N LYS A 152 11.41 -17.53 -8.11
CA LYS A 152 12.67 -18.31 -8.08
C LYS A 152 13.17 -18.63 -6.68
N LEU A 153 12.86 -17.77 -5.71
CA LEU A 153 13.21 -17.97 -4.30
C LEU A 153 12.17 -18.79 -3.55
N GLY A 154 11.01 -19.06 -4.17
CA GLY A 154 9.93 -19.82 -3.58
C GLY A 154 9.08 -19.03 -2.57
N TYR A 155 9.10 -17.69 -2.64
CA TYR A 155 8.23 -16.87 -1.80
C TYR A 155 6.80 -16.87 -2.34
N ASN A 156 5.82 -16.96 -1.44
CA ASN A 156 4.43 -16.74 -1.74
C ASN A 156 4.13 -15.24 -1.87
N TYR A 157 3.20 -14.86 -2.72
CA TYR A 157 2.78 -13.47 -2.89
C TYR A 157 1.40 -13.38 -3.53
N ALA A 158 0.71 -12.29 -3.26
CA ALA A 158 -0.59 -12.01 -3.86
C ALA A 158 -0.47 -11.56 -5.33
N THR A 159 -1.44 -11.93 -6.15
CA THR A 159 -1.41 -11.73 -7.60
C THR A 159 -2.37 -10.67 -8.11
N HIS A 160 -3.11 -9.98 -7.23
CA HIS A 160 -4.14 -8.99 -7.62
C HIS A 160 -3.63 -7.87 -8.51
N VAL A 161 -2.32 -7.58 -8.45
CA VAL A 161 -1.69 -6.58 -9.32
C VAL A 161 -1.78 -6.97 -10.81
N PHE A 162 -2.01 -8.24 -11.13
CA PHE A 162 -2.21 -8.74 -12.50
C PHE A 162 -3.69 -8.79 -12.92
N ASP A 163 -4.62 -8.46 -12.03
CA ASP A 163 -6.04 -8.44 -12.35
C ASP A 163 -6.32 -7.39 -13.44
N VAL A 164 -7.24 -7.71 -14.34
CA VAL A 164 -7.71 -6.77 -15.36
C VAL A 164 -8.45 -5.63 -14.67
N GLN A 165 -7.93 -4.41 -14.82
CA GLN A 165 -8.58 -3.21 -14.35
C GLN A 165 -9.64 -2.78 -15.36
N ALA A 166 -10.87 -2.59 -14.89
CA ALA A 166 -11.99 -2.14 -15.73
C ALA A 166 -12.45 -0.75 -15.30
N LYS A 167 -12.36 0.21 -16.20
CA LYS A 167 -12.89 1.56 -16.01
C LYS A 167 -14.14 1.74 -16.85
N MET A 168 -15.25 2.00 -16.17
CA MET A 168 -16.54 2.24 -16.82
C MET A 168 -16.79 3.75 -16.92
N ILE A 169 -16.91 4.26 -18.15
CA ILE A 169 -17.03 5.68 -18.45
C ILE A 169 -18.40 5.92 -19.10
N PRO A 170 -19.35 6.56 -18.42
CA PRO A 170 -20.61 6.96 -19.04
C PRO A 170 -20.37 7.95 -20.17
N ASN A 171 -20.81 7.62 -21.39
CA ASN A 171 -20.72 8.49 -22.54
C ASN A 171 -22.11 8.96 -22.96
N PHE A 172 -22.43 10.21 -22.59
CA PHE A 172 -23.74 10.81 -22.84
C PHE A 172 -23.94 11.27 -24.29
N GLU A 173 -22.86 11.45 -25.06
CA GLU A 173 -22.97 11.85 -26.47
C GLU A 173 -23.40 10.66 -27.34
N THR A 174 -22.84 9.48 -27.09
CA THR A 174 -23.16 8.23 -27.80
C THR A 174 -24.25 7.41 -27.12
N ASN A 175 -24.67 7.80 -25.92
CA ASN A 175 -25.58 7.02 -25.07
C ASN A 175 -25.06 5.58 -24.84
N SER A 176 -23.75 5.45 -24.60
CA SER A 176 -23.06 4.19 -24.32
C SER A 176 -22.38 4.20 -22.95
N LEU A 177 -21.99 3.02 -22.49
CA LEU A 177 -21.03 2.85 -21.43
C LEU A 177 -19.72 2.38 -22.07
N ASP A 178 -18.72 3.24 -22.06
CA ASP A 178 -17.41 2.91 -22.61
C ASP A 178 -16.63 2.16 -21.52
N VAL A 179 -16.12 0.97 -21.87
CA VAL A 179 -15.38 0.12 -20.93
C VAL A 179 -13.92 0.05 -21.40
N GLU A 180 -13.04 0.61 -20.59
CA GLU A 180 -11.59 0.54 -20.80
C GLU A 180 -11.02 -0.57 -19.92
N LEU A 181 -10.31 -1.52 -20.53
CA LEU A 181 -9.66 -2.63 -19.85
C LEU A 181 -8.14 -2.46 -19.92
N SER A 182 -7.44 -2.63 -18.79
CA SER A 182 -5.98 -2.55 -18.74
C SER A 182 -5.37 -3.58 -17.79
N THR A 183 -4.10 -3.88 -18.03
CA THR A 183 -3.25 -4.77 -17.22
C THR A 183 -1.89 -4.11 -17.04
N ILE A 184 -1.20 -4.43 -15.94
CA ILE A 184 0.08 -3.76 -15.60
C ILE A 184 1.23 -4.09 -16.56
N ASP A 185 1.12 -5.18 -17.29
CA ASP A 185 2.12 -5.71 -18.22
C ASP A 185 1.65 -5.61 -19.69
N ASN A 186 0.50 -4.98 -19.94
CA ASN A 186 -0.17 -4.93 -21.24
C ASN A 186 -0.44 -6.33 -21.82
N ALA A 187 -0.66 -7.34 -20.97
CA ALA A 187 -1.12 -8.65 -21.40
C ALA A 187 -2.42 -8.53 -22.24
N PRO A 188 -2.58 -9.34 -23.30
CA PRO A 188 -3.82 -9.38 -24.06
C PRO A 188 -5.03 -9.68 -23.16
N VAL A 189 -6.02 -8.78 -23.16
CA VAL A 189 -7.29 -8.99 -22.49
C VAL A 189 -8.29 -9.57 -23.50
N TYR A 190 -9.03 -10.60 -23.11
CA TYR A 190 -10.06 -11.23 -23.95
C TYR A 190 -11.40 -11.18 -23.23
N TYR A 191 -12.48 -10.87 -23.94
CA TYR A 191 -13.82 -10.68 -23.36
C TYR A 191 -14.94 -11.33 -24.16
N THR A 192 -16.07 -11.53 -23.49
CA THR A 192 -17.34 -12.01 -24.05
C THR A 192 -18.46 -11.07 -23.60
N LEU A 193 -19.49 -10.91 -24.44
CA LEU A 193 -20.66 -10.06 -24.13
C LEU A 193 -21.95 -10.86 -23.93
N ASP A 194 -21.88 -12.19 -24.08
CA ASP A 194 -23.02 -13.11 -24.06
C ASP A 194 -23.05 -13.99 -22.79
N GLY A 195 -22.13 -13.76 -21.85
CA GLY A 195 -22.01 -14.52 -20.61
C GLY A 195 -21.27 -15.85 -20.72
N THR A 196 -20.72 -16.18 -21.90
CA THR A 196 -19.82 -17.34 -22.04
C THR A 196 -18.46 -17.09 -21.40
N VAL A 197 -17.74 -18.15 -21.03
CA VAL A 197 -16.40 -18.03 -20.42
C VAL A 197 -15.40 -17.50 -21.45
N PRO A 198 -14.66 -16.41 -21.17
CA PRO A 198 -13.67 -15.86 -22.10
C PRO A 198 -12.47 -16.82 -22.28
N THR A 199 -11.95 -16.88 -23.50
CA THR A 199 -10.79 -17.70 -23.89
C THR A 199 -9.86 -16.90 -24.79
N VAL A 200 -8.67 -17.42 -25.10
CA VAL A 200 -7.75 -16.80 -26.08
C VAL A 200 -8.30 -16.71 -27.51
N SER A 201 -9.42 -17.38 -27.79
CA SER A 201 -10.17 -17.29 -29.05
C SER A 201 -11.34 -16.29 -29.01
N SER A 202 -11.63 -15.69 -27.86
CA SER A 202 -12.66 -14.67 -27.71
C SER A 202 -12.21 -13.32 -28.31
N THR A 203 -13.10 -12.33 -28.30
CA THR A 203 -12.77 -10.97 -28.76
C THR A 203 -11.69 -10.37 -27.87
N LYS A 204 -10.74 -9.67 -28.48
CA LYS A 204 -9.67 -8.94 -27.80
C LYS A 204 -10.02 -7.46 -27.70
#